data_AF-A0AAW9HN23-F1
#
_entry.id   AF-A0AAW9HN23-F1
#
_cell.length_a   1.000
_cell.length_b   1.000
_cell.length_c   1.000
_cell.angle_alpha   90.00
_cell.angle_beta   90.00
_cell.angle_gamma   90.00
#
_symmetry.space_group_name_H-M   'P 1'
#
loop_
_entity.id
_entity.type
_entity.pdbx_description
1 polymer ?
#
loop_
_entity_poly.entity_id
_entity_poly.type
_entity_poly.pdbx_seq_one_letter_code
_entity_poly.pdbx_strand_id
1 'polypeptide(L)'
;MATATTPKRPPNRFPSSPAVESVRSTWIQDWLSHLVFALLLGVAVLTLIFVPLRTVSFQARNALAVPNDFDPWLTQFFQSQGLAVESHSEWSLLRQLRSGANFIITTETTANVAKVAEPNASFLPLYPKSVVLASKNPQVASVNNLRDLLQGKEKVYLDQGVARLELLSALALTTTPGSEGGQTFSSQQASRLLQKLHSRGRLETGSSPEELKRALAHGYFCLTTDNRSVASSPSRKLHYAKFPTVTFMEGLWSRHPAHPSTDFRLLPPPTNLLDPASYPSLSPSFQKAINATPIDNLGQFKQFTWEQSLSNDTFGASWEWKNTNEAYQIGAFIALLCLLSFWAGWRFWTTISPYVRRAVLLQAEILSLWILARIIKHSLPGVYERYAWYYYYVPIYSTLTILFLVIAHSSRRLPPTYRSLRTFIVALGTVLMLMVFTNDFHHLLLRFGWGESRVDYEYGPGYYFYYLSVLILFVSILYVALWSFKGNRTRLLAALGVLFAFAVTYSLAYTFRVPLVRATENVQIYCIFFLLAWELLFFIGLIPQNRGYTRFFKKSTLPMEIVDRNWKPRYVTSTPPLPG
;
A
#
# COMPACT_ATOMS: atom_id res chain seq x y z
N MET A 1 40.16 13.56 61.38
CA MET A 1 39.27 13.01 60.32
C MET A 1 37.94 13.73 60.42
N ALA A 2 37.63 14.56 59.43
CA ALA A 2 36.43 15.39 59.41
C ALA A 2 35.19 14.53 59.10
N THR A 3 34.25 14.52 60.04
CA THR A 3 32.89 13.98 59.85
C THR A 3 32.13 14.85 58.86
N ALA A 4 31.84 14.30 57.68
CA ALA A 4 30.99 14.92 56.68
C ALA A 4 29.58 15.11 57.26
N THR A 5 29.24 16.36 57.56
CA THR A 5 27.90 16.78 57.92
C THR A 5 27.00 16.63 56.69
N THR A 6 26.02 15.73 56.78
CA THR A 6 24.87 15.71 55.86
C THR A 6 24.26 17.11 55.78
N PRO A 7 24.03 17.69 54.58
CA PRO A 7 23.45 19.02 54.49
C PRO A 7 22.03 18.97 55.09
N LYS A 8 21.83 19.69 56.21
CA LYS A 8 20.51 19.96 56.77
C LYS A 8 19.64 20.51 55.63
N ARG A 9 18.53 19.83 55.33
CA ARG A 9 17.51 20.38 54.41
C ARG A 9 17.15 21.78 54.92
N PRO A 10 17.12 22.81 54.05
CA PRO A 10 16.71 24.15 54.48
C PRO A 10 15.30 24.07 55.10
N PRO A 11 15.01 24.87 56.14
CA PRO A 11 13.71 24.87 56.78
C PRO A 11 12.63 25.17 55.74
N ASN A 12 11.56 24.37 55.77
CA ASN A 12 10.43 24.48 54.86
C ASN A 12 9.85 25.91 54.95
N ARG A 13 10.00 26.72 53.89
CA ARG A 13 9.48 28.10 53.82
C ARG A 13 7.94 28.18 53.88
N PHE A 14 7.25 27.04 53.74
CA PHE A 14 5.80 26.94 53.78
C PHE A 14 5.36 25.87 54.79
N PRO A 15 5.30 26.20 56.09
CA PRO A 15 5.02 25.24 57.16
C PRO A 15 3.60 24.64 57.13
N SER A 16 2.67 25.20 56.34
CA SER A 16 1.26 24.79 56.26
C SER A 16 0.88 23.95 55.03
N SER A 17 1.83 23.61 54.15
CA SER A 17 1.49 22.80 52.96
C SER A 17 1.45 21.32 53.32
N PRO A 18 0.27 20.65 53.28
CA PRO A 18 0.16 19.23 53.59
C PRO A 18 0.95 18.45 52.55
N ALA A 19 1.93 17.69 53.03
CA ALA A 19 2.71 16.67 52.32
C ALA A 19 3.00 16.98 50.84
N VAL A 20 4.24 17.38 50.54
CA VAL A 20 4.79 17.19 49.19
C VAL A 20 4.80 15.69 48.92
N GLU A 21 3.70 15.16 48.38
CA GLU A 21 3.66 13.83 47.81
C GLU A 21 4.66 13.84 46.65
N SER A 22 5.79 13.16 46.85
CA SER A 22 6.66 12.83 45.72
C SER A 22 5.84 11.93 44.81
N VAL A 23 5.28 12.50 43.73
CA VAL A 23 4.70 11.71 42.64
C VAL A 23 5.82 10.77 42.19
N ARG A 24 5.72 9.49 42.58
CA ARG A 24 6.71 8.47 42.19
C ARG A 24 6.84 8.56 40.69
N SER A 25 8.08 8.66 40.26
CA SER A 25 8.40 9.24 38.98
C SER A 25 8.13 8.19 37.88
N THR A 26 6.89 8.10 37.36
CA THR A 26 6.57 7.19 36.25
C THR A 26 7.32 7.52 34.98
N TRP A 27 7.99 8.70 34.92
CA TRP A 27 8.80 9.10 33.78
C TRP A 27 9.87 8.08 33.41
N ILE A 28 10.44 7.31 34.36
CA ILE A 28 11.43 6.28 34.00
C ILE A 28 10.75 5.18 33.19
N GLN A 29 9.62 4.65 33.66
CA GLN A 29 8.86 3.62 32.95
C GLN A 29 8.32 4.15 31.61
N ASP A 30 7.72 5.34 31.61
CA ASP A 30 7.14 5.96 30.43
C ASP A 30 8.25 6.30 29.39
N TRP A 31 9.44 6.72 29.85
CA TRP A 31 10.61 7.00 29.00
C TRP A 31 11.21 5.71 28.44
N LEU A 32 11.30 4.66 29.26
CA LEU A 32 11.75 3.34 28.81
C LEU A 32 10.81 2.80 27.73
N SER A 33 9.49 2.98 27.88
CA SER A 33 8.51 2.62 26.85
C SER A 33 8.70 3.40 25.55
N HIS A 34 8.97 4.72 25.62
CA HIS A 34 9.27 5.51 24.42
C HIS A 34 10.60 5.10 23.77
N LEU A 35 11.63 4.85 24.56
CA LEU A 35 12.94 4.37 24.09
C LEU A 35 12.79 3.02 23.38
N VAL A 36 12.07 2.07 24.00
CA VAL A 36 11.79 0.75 23.41
C VAL A 36 11.00 0.91 22.11
N PHE A 37 9.96 1.74 22.08
CA PHE A 37 9.20 2.01 20.86
C PHE A 37 10.11 2.60 19.75
N ALA A 38 10.90 3.62 20.07
CA ALA A 38 11.80 4.26 19.12
C ALA A 38 12.90 3.31 18.62
N LEU A 39 13.42 2.44 19.47
CA LEU A 39 14.40 1.40 19.11
C LEU A 39 13.77 0.33 18.21
N LEU A 40 12.60 -0.19 18.57
CA LEU A 40 11.88 -1.18 17.75
C LEU A 40 11.52 -0.61 16.38
N LEU A 41 11.04 0.64 16.35
CA LEU A 41 10.73 1.34 15.11
C LEU A 41 11.98 1.66 14.30
N GLY A 42 13.07 2.04 14.97
CA GLY A 42 14.38 2.25 14.36
C GLY A 42 14.92 0.97 13.73
N VAL A 43 14.81 -0.16 14.42
CA VAL A 43 15.13 -1.49 13.88
C VAL A 43 14.22 -1.81 12.69
N ALA A 44 12.91 -1.58 12.78
CA ALA A 44 11.99 -1.79 11.67
C ALA A 44 12.37 -0.94 10.44
N VAL A 45 12.65 0.35 10.63
CA VAL A 45 13.08 1.26 9.55
C VAL A 45 14.44 0.84 8.99
N LEU A 46 15.42 0.52 9.83
CA LEU A 46 16.73 0.04 9.40
C LEU A 46 16.62 -1.30 8.67
N THR A 47 15.74 -2.20 9.10
CA THR A 47 15.47 -3.43 8.36
C THR A 47 14.84 -3.12 7.00
N LEU A 48 13.90 -2.18 6.92
CA LEU A 48 13.32 -1.76 5.64
C LEU A 48 14.33 -1.09 4.70
N ILE A 49 15.36 -0.41 5.25
CA ILE A 49 16.41 0.28 4.48
C ILE A 49 17.56 -0.67 4.08
N PHE A 50 18.02 -1.52 4.99
CA PHE A 50 19.27 -2.29 4.85
C PHE A 50 19.09 -3.79 4.70
N VAL A 51 17.91 -4.36 5.00
CA VAL A 51 17.58 -5.70 4.51
C VAL A 51 17.04 -5.44 3.11
N PRO A 52 17.78 -5.68 2.03
CA PRO A 52 17.22 -5.58 0.69
C PRO A 52 16.21 -6.71 0.52
N LEU A 53 15.01 -6.62 1.10
CA LEU A 53 13.92 -7.60 0.99
C LEU A 53 14.38 -9.07 0.96
N ARG A 54 15.47 -9.43 1.66
CA ARG A 54 15.77 -10.81 2.05
C ARG A 54 14.83 -11.15 3.20
N THR A 55 13.53 -10.97 2.98
CA THR A 55 12.49 -11.56 3.81
C THR A 55 12.73 -13.04 3.72
N VAL A 56 13.08 -13.64 4.86
CA VAL A 56 13.08 -15.06 5.17
C VAL A 56 12.37 -15.83 4.06
N SER A 57 13.15 -16.32 3.09
CA SER A 57 12.64 -17.26 2.13
C SER A 57 12.20 -18.45 2.95
N PHE A 58 10.89 -18.65 3.12
CA PHE A 58 10.42 -20.02 3.24
C PHE A 58 10.91 -20.66 1.94
N GLN A 59 12.03 -21.38 2.02
CA GLN A 59 12.51 -22.22 0.93
C GLN A 59 11.43 -23.28 0.72
N ALA A 60 10.36 -22.91 0.02
CA ALA A 60 9.51 -23.86 -0.64
C ALA A 60 10.39 -24.44 -1.75
N ARG A 61 11.18 -25.46 -1.40
CA ARG A 61 12.18 -26.07 -2.29
C ARG A 61 11.58 -26.52 -3.63
N ASN A 62 10.24 -26.64 -3.69
CA ASN A 62 9.49 -27.13 -4.84
C ASN A 62 8.36 -26.17 -5.28
N ALA A 63 8.47 -24.85 -5.12
CA ALA A 63 7.46 -23.92 -5.66
C ALA A 63 7.89 -23.29 -6.99
N LEU A 64 6.97 -23.27 -7.97
CA LEU A 64 7.09 -22.57 -9.25
C LEU A 64 6.16 -21.36 -9.24
N ALA A 65 6.74 -20.17 -9.25
CA ALA A 65 5.99 -18.94 -9.40
C ALA A 65 5.68 -18.66 -10.88
N VAL A 66 4.40 -18.55 -11.25
CA VAL A 66 3.96 -18.35 -12.63
C VAL A 66 3.08 -17.10 -12.78
N PRO A 67 3.02 -16.47 -13.96
CA PRO A 67 2.04 -15.43 -14.25
C PRO A 67 0.59 -15.90 -14.05
N ASN A 68 -0.31 -14.97 -13.70
CA ASN A 68 -1.74 -15.27 -13.56
C ASN A 68 -2.40 -15.81 -14.83
N ASP A 69 -1.84 -15.50 -15.99
CA ASP A 69 -2.28 -15.94 -17.31
C ASP A 69 -1.49 -17.15 -17.84
N PHE A 70 -0.71 -17.82 -16.98
CA PHE A 70 0.08 -18.98 -17.37
C PHE A 70 -0.79 -20.15 -17.84
N ASP A 71 -0.29 -20.89 -18.84
CA ASP A 71 -1.05 -21.95 -19.49
C ASP A 71 -1.42 -23.07 -18.48
N PRO A 72 -2.71 -23.44 -18.36
CA PRO A 72 -3.16 -24.54 -17.50
C PRO A 72 -2.50 -25.88 -17.81
N TRP A 73 -2.19 -26.18 -19.07
CA TRP A 73 -1.53 -27.42 -19.47
C TRP A 73 -0.05 -27.43 -19.06
N LEU A 74 0.65 -26.30 -19.20
CA LEU A 74 2.00 -26.15 -18.65
C LEU A 74 1.98 -26.20 -17.11
N THR A 75 0.94 -25.65 -16.49
CA THR A 75 0.73 -25.77 -15.03
C THR A 75 0.64 -27.23 -14.60
N GLN A 76 -0.19 -28.03 -15.27
CA GLN A 76 -0.31 -29.47 -15.00
C GLN A 76 0.99 -30.22 -15.25
N PHE A 77 1.73 -29.86 -16.30
CA PHE A 77 3.03 -30.44 -16.60
C PHE A 77 4.04 -30.20 -15.47
N PHE A 78 4.19 -28.97 -14.98
CA PHE A 78 5.10 -28.67 -13.88
C PHE A 78 4.63 -29.29 -12.54
N GLN A 79 3.32 -29.38 -12.31
CA GLN A 79 2.76 -30.11 -11.17
C GLN A 79 3.08 -31.62 -11.22
N SER A 80 3.04 -32.23 -12.41
CA SER A 80 3.41 -33.65 -12.59
C SER A 80 4.88 -33.93 -12.28
N GLN A 81 5.74 -32.91 -12.35
CA GLN A 81 7.14 -32.97 -11.96
C GLN A 81 7.35 -32.72 -10.46
N GLY A 82 6.29 -32.63 -9.65
CA GLY A 82 6.40 -32.45 -8.20
C GLY A 82 6.60 -31.01 -7.75
N LEU A 83 6.35 -30.01 -8.62
CA LEU A 83 6.34 -28.60 -8.25
C LEU A 83 4.94 -28.13 -7.82
N ALA A 84 4.86 -27.40 -6.71
CA ALA A 84 3.71 -26.60 -6.36
C ALA A 84 3.70 -25.35 -7.25
N VAL A 85 2.73 -25.25 -8.16
CA VAL A 85 2.62 -24.10 -9.08
C VAL A 85 1.72 -23.05 -8.44
N GLU A 86 2.27 -21.86 -8.22
CA GLU A 86 1.60 -20.73 -7.59
C GLU A 86 1.46 -19.58 -8.60
N SER A 87 0.24 -19.10 -8.82
CA SER A 87 -0.02 -17.96 -9.69
C SER A 87 0.25 -16.65 -8.97
N HIS A 88 0.97 -15.76 -9.64
CA HIS A 88 1.42 -14.48 -9.11
C HIS A 88 1.11 -13.35 -10.09
N SER A 89 0.82 -12.17 -9.53
CA SER A 89 0.83 -10.94 -10.30
C SER A 89 2.25 -10.61 -10.81
N GLU A 90 2.34 -9.77 -11.85
CA GLU A 90 3.62 -9.28 -12.40
C GLU A 90 4.56 -8.72 -11.30
N TRP A 91 4.02 -7.96 -10.33
CA TRP A 91 4.82 -7.47 -9.19
C TRP A 91 5.21 -8.55 -8.21
N SER A 92 4.29 -9.46 -7.91
CA SER A 92 4.60 -10.58 -7.04
C SER A 92 5.70 -11.44 -7.66
N LEU A 93 5.67 -11.68 -8.98
CA LEU A 93 6.76 -12.33 -9.73
C LEU A 93 8.09 -11.58 -9.66
N LEU A 94 8.10 -10.26 -9.85
CA LEU A 94 9.33 -9.46 -9.70
C LEU A 94 9.90 -9.55 -8.28
N ARG A 95 9.04 -9.61 -7.25
CA ARG A 95 9.45 -9.89 -5.87
C ARG A 95 9.99 -11.32 -5.74
N GLN A 96 9.31 -12.32 -6.31
CA GLN A 96 9.77 -13.71 -6.31
C GLN A 96 11.16 -13.83 -6.95
N LEU A 97 11.44 -13.09 -8.03
CA LEU A 97 12.75 -13.06 -8.71
C LEU A 97 13.86 -12.56 -7.79
N ARG A 98 13.60 -11.48 -7.06
CA ARG A 98 14.59 -10.86 -6.16
C ARG A 98 14.88 -11.67 -4.91
N SER A 99 13.87 -12.30 -4.30
CA SER A 99 14.06 -12.93 -2.98
C SER A 99 13.11 -14.08 -2.62
N GLY A 100 12.31 -14.59 -3.55
CA GLY A 100 11.28 -15.59 -3.28
C GLY A 100 11.56 -16.98 -3.85
N ALA A 101 10.78 -17.45 -4.83
CA ALA A 101 10.82 -18.80 -5.37
C ALA A 101 12.15 -19.17 -6.05
N ASN A 102 12.47 -20.47 -6.04
CA ASN A 102 13.63 -21.01 -6.75
C ASN A 102 13.39 -21.08 -8.27
N PHE A 103 12.15 -21.34 -8.66
CA PHE A 103 11.70 -21.49 -10.04
C PHE A 103 10.65 -20.45 -10.37
N ILE A 104 10.83 -19.73 -11.47
CA ILE A 104 9.97 -18.61 -11.85
C ILE A 104 9.80 -18.59 -13.36
N ILE A 105 8.57 -18.49 -13.85
CA ILE A 105 8.29 -18.22 -15.25
C ILE A 105 8.37 -16.71 -15.48
N THR A 106 9.25 -16.29 -16.40
CA THR A 106 9.47 -14.88 -16.74
C THR A 106 10.03 -14.72 -18.14
N THR A 107 10.11 -13.48 -18.62
CA THR A 107 10.69 -13.15 -19.92
C THR A 107 12.21 -13.11 -19.89
N GLU A 108 12.86 -13.37 -21.02
CA GLU A 108 14.32 -13.30 -21.17
C GLU A 108 14.90 -11.95 -20.72
N THR A 109 14.18 -10.85 -20.96
CA THR A 109 14.63 -9.51 -20.59
C THR A 109 14.66 -9.34 -19.09
N THR A 110 13.63 -9.82 -18.38
CA THR A 110 13.55 -9.81 -16.92
C THR A 110 14.57 -10.78 -16.31
N ALA A 111 14.71 -11.97 -16.88
CA ALA A 111 15.70 -12.96 -16.45
C ALA A 111 17.14 -12.43 -16.57
N ASN A 112 17.46 -11.75 -17.68
CA ASN A 112 18.79 -11.16 -17.89
C ASN A 112 19.08 -10.02 -16.92
N VAL A 113 18.05 -9.25 -16.52
CA VAL A 113 18.19 -8.25 -15.45
C VAL A 113 18.41 -8.93 -14.09
N ALA A 114 17.66 -9.99 -13.79
CA ALA A 114 17.78 -10.73 -12.53
C ALA A 114 19.16 -11.41 -12.36
N LYS A 115 19.77 -11.89 -13.46
CA LYS A 115 21.14 -12.45 -13.46
C LYS A 115 22.22 -11.48 -12.95
N VAL A 116 21.99 -10.17 -13.02
CA VAL A 116 22.92 -9.17 -12.45
C VAL A 116 22.96 -9.27 -10.92
N ALA A 117 21.82 -9.56 -10.29
CA ALA A 117 21.72 -9.72 -8.84
C ALA A 117 22.04 -11.15 -8.37
N GLU A 118 21.75 -12.16 -9.21
CA GLU A 118 21.99 -13.58 -8.94
C GLU A 118 22.82 -14.21 -10.07
N PRO A 119 24.16 -14.10 -10.04
CA PRO A 119 25.03 -14.53 -11.15
C PRO A 119 24.94 -16.03 -11.48
N ASN A 120 24.56 -16.85 -10.50
CA ASN A 120 24.44 -18.30 -10.64
C ASN A 120 23.08 -18.74 -11.22
N ALA A 121 22.18 -17.80 -11.52
CA ALA A 121 20.87 -18.14 -12.03
C ALA A 121 20.91 -18.58 -13.51
N SER A 122 20.11 -19.59 -13.84
CA SER A 122 19.94 -20.09 -15.21
C SER A 122 18.58 -19.69 -15.78
N PHE A 123 18.50 -19.51 -17.10
CA PHE A 123 17.25 -19.25 -17.82
C PHE A 123 17.09 -20.30 -18.92
N LEU A 124 16.01 -21.07 -18.86
CA LEU A 124 15.62 -22.06 -19.85
C LEU A 124 14.47 -21.49 -20.69
N PRO A 125 14.70 -21.15 -21.98
CA PRO A 125 13.63 -20.66 -22.85
C PRO A 125 12.57 -21.76 -23.07
N LEU A 126 11.31 -21.36 -23.08
CA LEU A 126 10.17 -22.25 -23.33
C LEU A 126 9.51 -21.95 -24.67
N TYR A 127 9.01 -20.72 -24.86
CA TYR A 127 8.35 -20.33 -26.11
C TYR A 127 8.41 -18.81 -26.34
N PRO A 128 8.45 -18.36 -27.61
CA PRO A 128 8.28 -16.96 -27.95
C PRO A 128 6.82 -16.53 -27.76
N LYS A 129 6.62 -15.35 -27.19
CA LYS A 129 5.34 -14.72 -26.93
C LYS A 129 5.34 -13.32 -27.53
N SER A 130 4.42 -13.03 -28.43
CA SER A 130 4.37 -11.73 -29.13
C SER A 130 3.14 -10.95 -28.74
N VAL A 131 3.29 -9.63 -28.60
CA VAL A 131 2.13 -8.74 -28.43
C VAL A 131 1.50 -8.54 -29.80
N VAL A 132 0.19 -8.78 -29.91
CA VAL A 132 -0.56 -8.73 -31.16
C VAL A 132 -1.79 -7.83 -31.04
N LEU A 133 -2.19 -7.24 -32.16
CA LEU A 133 -3.52 -6.66 -32.33
C LEU A 133 -4.36 -7.62 -33.17
N ALA A 134 -5.26 -8.34 -32.52
CA ALA A 134 -6.07 -9.40 -33.12
C ALA A 134 -7.54 -9.02 -33.19
N SER A 135 -8.22 -9.44 -34.26
CA SER A 135 -9.68 -9.30 -34.38
C SER A 135 -10.28 -10.36 -35.29
N LYS A 136 -11.58 -10.59 -35.12
CA LYS A 136 -12.40 -11.30 -36.13
C LYS A 136 -12.75 -10.40 -37.32
N ASN A 137 -12.63 -9.08 -37.18
CA ASN A 137 -12.81 -8.14 -38.27
C ASN A 137 -11.54 -8.11 -39.15
N PRO A 138 -11.62 -8.44 -40.46
CA PRO A 138 -10.46 -8.49 -41.34
C PRO A 138 -9.77 -7.12 -41.53
N GLN A 139 -10.46 -6.02 -41.23
CA GLN A 139 -9.89 -4.66 -41.31
C GLN A 139 -8.67 -4.48 -40.41
N VAL A 140 -8.54 -5.26 -39.33
CA VAL A 140 -7.36 -5.19 -38.44
C VAL A 140 -6.05 -5.47 -39.20
N ALA A 141 -6.08 -6.27 -40.26
CA ALA A 141 -4.90 -6.61 -41.07
C ALA A 141 -4.37 -5.43 -41.91
N SER A 142 -5.17 -4.36 -42.06
CA SER A 142 -4.76 -3.12 -42.74
C SER A 142 -3.98 -2.17 -41.82
N VAL A 143 -3.99 -2.41 -40.50
CA VAL A 143 -3.30 -1.57 -39.51
C VAL A 143 -1.80 -1.87 -39.58
N ASN A 144 -1.03 -0.91 -40.10
CA ASN A 144 0.44 -0.99 -40.18
C ASN A 144 1.11 -0.10 -39.13
N ASN A 145 0.37 0.85 -38.54
CA ASN A 145 0.84 1.68 -37.43
C ASN A 145 -0.29 1.81 -36.39
N LEU A 146 0.03 1.71 -35.10
CA LEU A 146 -0.94 1.90 -34.03
C LEU A 146 -1.61 3.29 -34.05
N ARG A 147 -0.97 4.30 -34.65
CA ARG A 147 -1.57 5.63 -34.85
C ARG A 147 -2.77 5.59 -35.81
N ASP A 148 -2.83 4.61 -36.71
CA ASP A 148 -3.93 4.45 -37.67
C ASP A 148 -5.25 4.10 -36.95
N LEU A 149 -5.17 3.54 -35.74
CA LEU A 149 -6.33 3.28 -34.89
C LEU A 149 -7.13 4.54 -34.59
N LEU A 150 -6.50 5.72 -34.61
CA LEU A 150 -7.18 7.00 -34.42
C LEU A 150 -8.12 7.34 -35.59
N GLN A 151 -7.90 6.79 -36.79
CA GLN A 151 -8.72 7.10 -37.97
C GLN A 151 -9.88 6.11 -38.14
N GLY A 152 -9.78 4.91 -37.57
CA GLY A 152 -10.83 3.89 -37.61
C GLY A 152 -12.10 4.25 -36.83
N LYS A 153 -13.10 3.36 -36.90
CA LYS A 153 -14.36 3.46 -36.12
C LYS A 153 -14.48 2.37 -35.07
N GLU A 154 -13.69 1.32 -35.19
CA GLU A 154 -13.67 0.13 -34.35
C GLU A 154 -13.24 0.48 -32.94
N LYS A 155 -13.80 -0.21 -31.95
CA LYS A 155 -13.31 -0.14 -30.58
C LYS A 155 -12.00 -0.91 -30.45
N VAL A 156 -11.10 -0.37 -29.64
CA VAL A 156 -9.83 -0.96 -29.26
C VAL A 156 -9.97 -1.51 -27.85
N TYR A 157 -9.74 -2.80 -27.69
CA TYR A 157 -9.79 -3.48 -26.41
C TYR A 157 -8.36 -3.72 -25.90
N LEU A 158 -8.06 -3.26 -24.70
CA LEU A 158 -6.77 -3.49 -24.02
C LEU A 158 -6.92 -4.64 -23.02
N ASP A 159 -6.23 -5.75 -23.26
CA ASP A 159 -6.26 -6.94 -22.40
C ASP A 159 -5.36 -6.79 -21.17
N GLN A 160 -5.94 -6.35 -20.05
CA GLN A 160 -5.27 -6.24 -18.75
C GLN A 160 -4.96 -7.60 -18.11
N GLY A 161 -5.27 -8.71 -18.77
CA GLY A 161 -4.82 -10.04 -18.37
C GLY A 161 -3.38 -10.36 -18.83
N VAL A 162 -2.82 -9.56 -19.75
CA VAL A 162 -1.40 -9.59 -20.15
C VAL A 162 -0.57 -8.80 -19.14
N ALA A 163 0.76 -8.98 -19.10
CA ALA A 163 1.65 -8.15 -18.30
C ALA A 163 1.72 -6.69 -18.80
N ARG A 164 1.84 -5.73 -17.87
CA ARG A 164 1.80 -4.29 -18.16
C ARG A 164 2.93 -3.90 -19.07
N LEU A 165 4.14 -4.27 -18.68
CA LEU A 165 5.33 -3.85 -19.41
C LEU A 165 5.34 -4.39 -20.85
N GLU A 166 4.73 -5.56 -21.08
CA GLU A 166 4.58 -6.13 -22.42
C GLU A 166 3.67 -5.26 -23.29
N LEU A 167 2.45 -4.97 -22.84
CA LEU A 167 1.52 -4.13 -23.61
C LEU A 167 2.02 -2.70 -23.78
N LEU A 168 2.57 -2.09 -22.73
CA LEU A 168 3.10 -0.73 -22.81
C LEU A 168 4.31 -0.65 -23.75
N SER A 169 5.17 -1.66 -23.76
CA SER A 169 6.32 -1.68 -24.67
C SER A 169 5.88 -1.75 -26.13
N ALA A 170 4.87 -2.56 -26.47
CA ALA A 170 4.31 -2.62 -27.82
C ALA A 170 3.65 -1.30 -28.23
N LEU A 171 2.92 -0.64 -27.31
CA LEU A 171 2.30 0.66 -27.57
C LEU A 171 3.31 1.81 -27.73
N ALA A 172 4.43 1.74 -27.00
CA ALA A 172 5.47 2.73 -27.01
C ALA A 172 6.51 2.51 -28.12
N LEU A 173 6.54 1.33 -28.73
CA LEU A 173 7.56 0.96 -29.71
C LEU A 173 7.52 1.87 -30.94
N THR A 174 8.70 2.39 -31.26
CA THR A 174 8.99 3.08 -32.52
C THR A 174 10.26 2.50 -33.11
N THR A 175 10.20 2.08 -34.37
CA THR A 175 11.33 1.48 -35.09
C THR A 175 11.83 2.42 -36.16
N THR A 176 13.13 2.72 -36.21
CA THR A 176 13.78 3.29 -37.40
C THR A 176 14.11 2.16 -38.39
N PRO A 177 13.54 2.16 -39.61
CA PRO A 177 13.82 1.10 -40.57
C PRO A 177 15.31 1.05 -40.94
N GLY A 178 15.91 -0.15 -40.91
CA GLY A 178 17.23 -0.41 -41.51
C GLY A 178 18.45 -0.32 -40.60
N SER A 179 18.30 -0.22 -39.27
CA SER A 179 19.42 -0.19 -38.31
C SER A 179 19.20 -1.14 -37.13
N GLU A 180 20.14 -2.05 -36.86
CA GLU A 180 20.19 -2.79 -35.58
C GLU A 180 20.23 -1.79 -34.40
N GLY A 181 19.43 -2.05 -33.36
CA GLY A 181 19.28 -1.11 -32.24
C GLY A 181 18.39 0.09 -32.53
N GLY A 182 17.63 0.05 -33.64
CA GLY A 182 16.68 1.09 -34.06
C GLY A 182 15.37 1.13 -33.27
N GLN A 183 15.16 0.23 -32.31
CA GLN A 183 14.02 0.29 -31.40
C GLN A 183 14.18 1.42 -30.38
N THR A 184 13.16 2.25 -30.30
CA THR A 184 13.01 3.31 -29.30
C THR A 184 11.62 3.19 -28.67
N PHE A 185 11.46 3.64 -27.42
CA PHE A 185 10.19 3.52 -26.70
C PHE A 185 9.68 4.88 -26.25
N SER A 186 8.63 5.38 -26.90
CA SER A 186 8.03 6.68 -26.61
C SER A 186 6.74 6.56 -25.78
N SER A 187 6.90 6.67 -24.46
CA SER A 187 5.80 6.75 -23.49
C SER A 187 4.80 7.86 -23.81
N GLN A 188 5.28 9.02 -24.28
CA GLN A 188 4.44 10.16 -24.63
C GLN A 188 3.52 9.85 -25.82
N GLN A 189 4.00 9.10 -26.81
CA GLN A 189 3.21 8.70 -27.96
C GLN A 189 2.11 7.71 -27.57
N ALA A 190 2.45 6.68 -26.81
CA ALA A 190 1.50 5.70 -26.30
C ALA A 190 0.39 6.38 -25.48
N SER A 191 0.77 7.32 -24.61
CA SER A 191 -0.15 8.15 -23.82
C SER A 191 -1.16 8.90 -24.68
N ARG A 192 -0.67 9.65 -25.67
CA ARG A 192 -1.53 10.42 -26.58
C ARG A 192 -2.48 9.55 -27.39
N LEU A 193 -2.06 8.35 -27.78
CA LEU A 193 -2.90 7.40 -28.51
C LEU A 193 -4.08 6.93 -27.65
N LEU A 194 -3.79 6.42 -26.45
CA LEU A 194 -4.81 5.88 -25.55
C LEU A 194 -5.78 6.97 -25.06
N GLN A 195 -5.28 8.16 -24.69
CA GLN A 195 -6.13 9.28 -24.28
C GLN A 195 -7.12 9.70 -25.38
N LYS A 196 -6.67 9.74 -26.64
CA LYS A 196 -7.54 10.07 -27.78
C LYS A 196 -8.55 8.97 -28.11
N LEU A 197 -8.19 7.69 -27.96
CA LEU A 197 -9.14 6.59 -28.12
C LEU A 197 -10.20 6.62 -27.02
N HIS A 198 -9.78 6.90 -25.79
CA HIS A 198 -10.67 7.03 -24.64
C HIS A 198 -11.62 8.23 -24.78
N SER A 199 -11.11 9.42 -25.13
CA SER A 199 -11.93 10.62 -25.32
C SER A 199 -12.98 10.48 -26.42
N ARG A 200 -12.79 9.50 -27.33
CA ARG A 200 -13.74 9.16 -28.41
C ARG A 200 -14.66 8.00 -28.05
N GLY A 201 -14.63 7.49 -26.82
CA GLY A 201 -15.43 6.34 -26.38
C GLY A 201 -15.07 5.02 -27.10
N ARG A 202 -13.86 4.94 -27.66
CA ARG A 202 -13.38 3.82 -28.47
C ARG A 202 -12.39 2.91 -27.75
N LEU A 203 -12.06 3.19 -26.48
CA LEU A 203 -11.19 2.35 -25.67
C LEU A 203 -12.02 1.54 -24.68
N GLU A 204 -11.83 0.23 -24.68
CA GLU A 204 -12.36 -0.68 -23.67
C GLU A 204 -11.22 -1.49 -23.04
N THR A 205 -11.46 -1.99 -21.83
CA THR A 205 -10.48 -2.79 -21.09
C THR A 205 -11.17 -3.95 -20.40
N GLY A 206 -10.43 -5.02 -20.16
CA GLY A 206 -10.85 -6.12 -19.31
C GLY A 206 -9.66 -7.05 -19.06
N SER A 207 -9.82 -8.03 -18.20
CA SER A 207 -8.72 -8.92 -17.77
C SER A 207 -9.05 -10.41 -17.87
N SER A 208 -10.34 -10.75 -17.90
CA SER A 208 -10.76 -12.14 -17.94
C SER A 208 -10.75 -12.70 -19.38
N PRO A 209 -10.43 -13.99 -19.57
CA PRO A 209 -10.54 -14.65 -20.88
C PRO A 209 -11.93 -14.50 -21.52
N GLU A 210 -12.99 -14.49 -20.71
CA GLU A 210 -14.37 -14.32 -21.21
C GLU A 210 -14.67 -12.90 -21.68
N GLU A 211 -14.06 -11.87 -21.07
CA GLU A 211 -14.12 -10.49 -21.60
C GLU A 211 -13.39 -10.37 -22.93
N LEU A 212 -12.18 -10.94 -23.04
CA LEU A 212 -11.43 -10.95 -24.30
C LEU A 212 -12.20 -11.70 -25.40
N LYS A 213 -12.77 -12.86 -25.10
CA LYS A 213 -13.62 -13.62 -26.02
C LYS A 213 -14.84 -12.83 -26.48
N ARG A 214 -15.49 -12.10 -25.57
CA ARG A 214 -16.59 -11.18 -25.91
C ARG A 214 -16.10 -10.05 -26.82
N ALA A 215 -15.00 -9.39 -26.50
CA ALA A 215 -14.44 -8.31 -27.31
C ALA A 215 -14.11 -8.78 -28.74
N LEU A 216 -13.46 -9.94 -28.87
CA LEU A 216 -13.18 -10.58 -30.15
C LEU A 216 -14.46 -10.94 -30.92
N ALA A 217 -15.50 -11.42 -30.23
CA ALA A 217 -16.79 -11.72 -30.84
C ALA A 217 -17.51 -10.48 -31.38
N HIS A 218 -17.33 -9.32 -30.74
CA HIS A 218 -17.86 -8.03 -31.21
C HIS A 218 -17.01 -7.41 -32.34
N GLY A 219 -15.92 -8.07 -32.76
CA GLY A 219 -15.04 -7.55 -33.80
C GLY A 219 -14.18 -6.37 -33.35
N TYR A 220 -13.95 -6.23 -32.04
CA TYR A 220 -13.04 -5.20 -31.51
C TYR A 220 -11.60 -5.52 -31.89
N PHE A 221 -10.77 -4.49 -31.97
CA PHE A 221 -9.33 -4.64 -32.18
C PHE A 221 -8.69 -4.86 -30.82
N CYS A 222 -8.37 -6.12 -30.51
CA CYS A 222 -7.93 -6.53 -29.19
C CYS A 222 -6.40 -6.56 -29.15
N LEU A 223 -5.80 -5.70 -28.33
CA LEU A 223 -4.35 -5.71 -28.06
C LEU A 223 -4.10 -6.68 -26.89
N THR A 224 -3.47 -7.81 -27.19
CA THR A 224 -3.25 -8.96 -26.29
C THR A 224 -1.98 -9.72 -26.71
N THR A 225 -1.73 -10.92 -26.19
CA THR A 225 -0.67 -11.84 -26.66
C THR A 225 -1.21 -12.85 -27.66
N ASP A 226 -0.33 -13.38 -28.51
CA ASP A 226 -0.66 -14.34 -29.55
C ASP A 226 -1.38 -15.58 -29.00
N ASN A 227 -0.83 -16.20 -27.94
CA ASN A 227 -1.44 -17.37 -27.29
C ASN A 227 -2.83 -17.09 -26.68
N ARG A 228 -3.00 -15.97 -25.97
CA ARG A 228 -4.30 -15.57 -25.38
C ARG A 228 -5.35 -15.25 -26.45
N SER A 229 -4.92 -14.69 -27.58
CA SER A 229 -5.80 -14.41 -28.72
C SER A 229 -6.42 -15.70 -29.26
N VAL A 230 -5.62 -16.76 -29.44
CA VAL A 230 -6.10 -18.04 -29.98
C VAL A 230 -6.92 -18.80 -28.95
N ALA A 231 -6.47 -18.85 -27.70
CA ALA A 231 -7.22 -19.48 -26.60
C ALA A 231 -8.63 -18.87 -26.44
N SER A 232 -8.78 -17.57 -26.72
CA SER A 232 -10.06 -16.85 -26.67
C SER A 232 -10.85 -16.89 -27.99
N SER A 233 -10.35 -17.57 -29.03
CA SER A 233 -11.01 -17.73 -30.34
C SER A 233 -10.77 -19.09 -31.02
N PRO A 234 -11.07 -20.23 -30.37
CA PRO A 234 -10.74 -21.56 -30.89
C PRO A 234 -11.50 -21.98 -32.16
N SER A 235 -12.60 -21.30 -32.52
CA SER A 235 -13.53 -21.73 -33.58
C SER A 235 -13.58 -20.84 -34.84
N ARG A 236 -12.90 -19.69 -34.85
CA ARG A 236 -12.91 -18.74 -36.00
C ARG A 236 -11.51 -18.21 -36.28
N LYS A 237 -11.17 -18.12 -37.56
CA LYS A 237 -9.91 -17.55 -38.04
C LYS A 237 -9.79 -16.09 -37.57
N LEU A 238 -8.71 -15.79 -36.84
CA LEU A 238 -8.35 -14.44 -36.45
C LEU A 238 -7.53 -13.76 -37.55
N HIS A 239 -7.65 -12.44 -37.61
CA HIS A 239 -6.81 -11.57 -38.41
C HIS A 239 -5.91 -10.77 -37.46
N TYR A 240 -4.68 -10.51 -37.91
CA TYR A 240 -3.66 -9.81 -37.15
C TYR A 240 -3.17 -8.59 -37.91
N ALA A 241 -2.93 -7.50 -37.19
CA ALA A 241 -2.31 -6.30 -37.74
C ALA A 241 -0.81 -6.49 -38.03
N LYS A 242 -0.24 -5.62 -38.86
CA LYS A 242 1.15 -5.67 -39.33
C LYS A 242 1.98 -4.49 -38.83
N PHE A 243 1.71 -4.03 -37.61
CA PHE A 243 2.46 -2.94 -36.98
C PHE A 243 3.72 -3.45 -36.30
N PRO A 244 4.79 -2.64 -36.22
CA PRO A 244 5.98 -3.01 -35.44
C PRO A 244 5.60 -3.35 -34.00
N THR A 245 5.93 -4.57 -33.55
CA THR A 245 5.60 -5.05 -32.21
C THR A 245 6.76 -5.86 -31.61
N VAL A 246 6.66 -6.16 -30.32
CA VAL A 246 7.69 -6.88 -29.55
C VAL A 246 7.36 -8.37 -29.42
N THR A 247 8.42 -9.18 -29.42
CA THR A 247 8.39 -10.59 -29.02
C THR A 247 9.30 -10.78 -27.83
N PHE A 248 8.81 -11.50 -26.83
CA PHE A 248 9.56 -11.91 -25.65
C PHE A 248 9.76 -13.42 -25.69
N MET A 249 10.93 -13.90 -25.30
CA MET A 249 11.09 -15.32 -25.00
C MET A 249 10.64 -15.57 -23.56
N GLU A 250 9.53 -16.29 -23.38
CA GLU A 250 9.08 -16.74 -22.07
C GLU A 250 9.91 -17.97 -21.67
N GLY A 251 10.33 -18.04 -20.42
CA GLY A 251 11.17 -19.13 -19.97
C GLY A 251 11.16 -19.34 -18.46
N LEU A 252 11.70 -20.50 -18.08
CA LEU A 252 11.93 -20.87 -16.70
C LEU A 252 13.26 -20.27 -16.21
N TRP A 253 13.16 -19.30 -15.31
CA TRP A 253 14.28 -18.80 -14.53
C TRP A 253 14.46 -19.65 -13.26
N SER A 254 15.70 -20.06 -13.01
CA SER A 254 16.09 -20.83 -11.82
C SER A 254 17.19 -20.10 -11.07
N ARG A 255 16.97 -19.78 -9.78
CA ARG A 255 17.93 -18.99 -8.97
C ARG A 255 19.26 -19.70 -8.79
N HIS A 256 19.22 -21.01 -8.62
CA HIS A 256 20.39 -21.86 -8.57
C HIS A 256 20.45 -22.66 -9.87
N PRO A 257 21.65 -23.00 -10.38
CA PRO A 257 21.73 -23.94 -11.48
C PRO A 257 20.98 -25.20 -11.05
N ALA A 258 20.33 -25.89 -11.99
CA ALA A 258 19.52 -27.09 -11.74
C ALA A 258 20.32 -28.31 -11.20
N HIS A 259 21.46 -28.06 -10.55
CA HIS A 259 22.36 -29.03 -9.94
C HIS A 259 22.86 -28.55 -8.56
N PRO A 260 22.06 -28.73 -7.49
CA PRO A 260 22.62 -28.80 -6.13
C PRO A 260 22.21 -30.06 -5.34
N SER A 261 21.43 -30.98 -5.92
CA SER A 261 21.11 -32.30 -5.32
C SER A 261 20.84 -33.33 -6.41
N THR A 262 21.30 -34.57 -6.23
CA THR A 262 21.18 -35.69 -7.17
C THR A 262 19.74 -36.10 -7.53
N ASP A 263 18.73 -35.57 -6.85
CA ASP A 263 17.39 -36.18 -6.82
C ASP A 263 16.29 -35.39 -7.55
N PHE A 264 16.55 -34.18 -8.10
CA PHE A 264 15.52 -33.39 -8.80
C PHE A 264 16.05 -32.70 -10.07
N ARG A 265 15.60 -33.16 -11.24
CA ARG A 265 15.92 -32.58 -12.56
C ARG A 265 14.63 -32.22 -13.29
N LEU A 266 14.40 -30.93 -13.52
CA LEU A 266 13.28 -30.46 -14.33
C LEU A 266 13.49 -30.84 -15.79
N LEU A 267 12.54 -31.59 -16.33
CA LEU A 267 12.45 -31.90 -17.75
C LEU A 267 11.80 -30.74 -18.50
N PRO A 268 12.26 -30.41 -19.72
CA PRO A 268 11.60 -29.44 -20.57
C PRO A 268 10.20 -29.95 -20.96
N PRO A 269 9.22 -29.06 -21.20
CA PRO A 269 7.91 -29.45 -21.71
C PRO A 269 8.05 -30.25 -23.01
N PRO A 270 7.32 -31.37 -23.16
CA PRO A 270 7.34 -32.13 -24.39
C PRO A 270 6.78 -31.29 -25.55
N THR A 271 7.27 -31.55 -26.76
CA THR A 271 7.00 -30.74 -27.96
C THR A 271 5.53 -30.74 -28.40
N ASN A 272 4.71 -31.66 -27.88
CA ASN A 272 3.27 -31.72 -28.12
C ASN A 272 2.46 -30.72 -27.29
N LEU A 273 3.02 -30.18 -26.20
CA LEU A 273 2.40 -29.12 -25.38
C LEU A 273 2.61 -27.72 -25.96
N LEU A 274 3.67 -27.54 -26.75
CA LEU A 274 4.04 -26.27 -27.37
C LEU A 274 3.88 -26.39 -28.89
N ASP A 275 2.62 -26.37 -29.34
CA ASP A 275 2.27 -26.49 -30.75
C ASP A 275 1.99 -25.11 -31.39
N PRO A 276 2.25 -24.91 -32.69
CA PRO A 276 1.99 -23.63 -33.35
C PRO A 276 0.52 -23.20 -33.46
N ALA A 277 -0.44 -24.08 -33.21
CA ALA A 277 -1.85 -23.69 -33.16
C ALA A 277 -2.17 -22.99 -31.82
N SER A 278 -1.63 -23.50 -30.71
CA SER A 278 -1.78 -22.88 -29.37
C SER A 278 -0.81 -21.71 -29.15
N TYR A 279 0.37 -21.75 -29.77
CA TYR A 279 1.45 -20.77 -29.66
C TYR A 279 1.91 -20.30 -31.05
N PRO A 280 1.16 -19.39 -31.71
CA PRO A 280 1.45 -18.94 -33.07
C PRO A 280 2.87 -18.42 -33.28
N SER A 281 3.43 -17.73 -32.29
CA SER A 281 4.78 -17.19 -32.37
C SER A 281 5.88 -18.25 -32.41
N LEU A 282 5.61 -19.54 -32.19
CA LEU A 282 6.59 -20.60 -32.50
C LEU A 282 6.95 -20.64 -33.98
N SER A 283 6.08 -20.15 -34.87
CA SER A 283 6.33 -20.08 -36.30
C SER A 283 7.04 -18.76 -36.68
N PRO A 284 8.26 -18.82 -37.26
CA PRO A 284 8.95 -17.62 -37.76
C PRO A 284 8.16 -16.89 -38.84
N SER A 285 7.36 -17.62 -39.64
CA SER A 285 6.52 -17.01 -40.67
C SER A 285 5.37 -16.20 -40.07
N PHE A 286 4.83 -16.63 -38.92
CA PHE A 286 3.83 -15.88 -38.18
C PHE A 286 4.43 -14.61 -37.60
N GLN A 287 5.57 -14.68 -36.90
CA GLN A 287 6.26 -13.51 -36.35
C GLN A 287 6.54 -12.46 -37.44
N LYS A 288 7.02 -12.90 -38.62
CA LYS A 288 7.22 -12.03 -39.77
C LYS A 288 5.91 -11.44 -40.31
N ALA A 289 4.83 -12.20 -40.32
CA ALA A 289 3.52 -11.74 -40.79
C ALA A 289 2.93 -10.63 -39.92
N ILE A 290 3.19 -10.65 -38.61
CA ILE A 290 2.74 -9.61 -37.66
C ILE A 290 3.77 -8.51 -37.41
N ASN A 291 4.92 -8.53 -38.11
CA ASN A 291 6.04 -7.60 -37.91
C ASN A 291 6.52 -7.55 -36.45
N ALA A 292 6.58 -8.71 -35.80
CA ALA A 292 7.08 -8.83 -34.44
C ALA A 292 8.59 -9.09 -34.44
N THR A 293 9.31 -8.38 -33.57
CA THR A 293 10.76 -8.50 -33.44
C THR A 293 11.16 -8.70 -31.98
N PRO A 294 12.20 -9.48 -31.68
CA PRO A 294 12.81 -9.50 -30.36
C PRO A 294 13.32 -8.10 -29.97
N ILE A 295 13.55 -7.88 -28.68
CA ILE A 295 14.12 -6.61 -28.22
C ILE A 295 15.60 -6.55 -28.58
N ASP A 296 15.97 -5.65 -29.49
CA ASP A 296 17.35 -5.48 -29.95
C ASP A 296 18.11 -4.37 -29.19
N ASN A 297 17.40 -3.34 -28.71
CA ASN A 297 17.96 -2.25 -27.92
C ASN A 297 17.64 -2.39 -26.43
N LEU A 298 18.38 -3.28 -25.76
CA LEU A 298 18.22 -3.54 -24.32
C LEU A 298 18.46 -2.31 -23.44
N GLY A 299 19.31 -1.35 -23.87
CA GLY A 299 19.58 -0.13 -23.11
C GLY A 299 18.36 0.79 -23.04
N GLN A 300 17.77 1.10 -24.19
CA GLN A 300 16.51 1.86 -24.30
C GLN A 300 15.36 1.13 -23.59
N PHE A 301 15.25 -0.19 -23.78
CA PHE A 301 14.19 -0.96 -23.13
C PHE A 301 14.32 -0.95 -21.59
N LYS A 302 15.55 -1.06 -21.05
CA LYS A 302 15.81 -0.92 -19.61
C LYS A 302 15.44 0.47 -19.09
N GLN A 303 15.80 1.52 -19.82
CA GLN A 303 15.43 2.88 -19.44
C GLN A 303 13.91 3.07 -19.46
N PHE A 304 13.24 2.62 -20.53
CA PHE A 304 11.79 2.68 -20.65
C PHE A 304 11.08 1.92 -19.53
N THR A 305 11.47 0.66 -19.28
CA THR A 305 10.88 -0.15 -18.21
C THR A 305 11.14 0.46 -16.84
N TRP A 306 12.32 1.06 -16.61
CA TRP A 306 12.61 1.83 -15.40
C TRP A 306 11.65 3.02 -15.27
N GLU A 307 11.52 3.88 -16.28
CA GLU A 307 10.62 5.03 -16.27
C GLU A 307 9.14 4.64 -16.10
N GLN A 308 8.69 3.55 -16.75
CA GLN A 308 7.33 3.02 -16.59
C GLN A 308 7.12 2.29 -15.26
N SER A 309 8.18 1.77 -14.65
CA SER A 309 8.16 1.28 -13.27
C SER A 309 8.15 2.43 -12.28
N LEU A 310 8.66 3.61 -12.64
CA LEU A 310 8.59 4.77 -11.76
C LEU A 310 7.23 5.49 -11.88
N SER A 311 6.70 5.55 -13.09
CA SER A 311 5.42 6.19 -13.36
C SER A 311 4.27 5.22 -13.14
N ASN A 312 3.40 5.51 -12.18
CA ASN A 312 2.09 4.86 -12.06
C ASN A 312 1.08 5.36 -13.12
N ASP A 313 1.54 6.19 -14.06
CA ASP A 313 0.72 6.69 -15.16
C ASP A 313 0.40 5.53 -16.13
N THR A 314 -0.86 5.16 -16.18
CA THR A 314 -1.45 4.24 -17.17
C THR A 314 -1.82 5.02 -18.43
N PHE A 315 -0.92 5.90 -18.89
CA PHE A 315 -1.12 6.66 -20.12
C PHE A 315 -2.41 7.48 -20.10
N GLY A 316 -2.69 8.16 -18.97
CA GLY A 316 -3.85 9.05 -18.79
C GLY A 316 -5.20 8.36 -18.62
N ALA A 317 -5.21 7.05 -18.38
CA ALA A 317 -6.42 6.29 -18.13
C ALA A 317 -6.74 6.33 -16.61
N SER A 318 -7.94 6.76 -16.23
CA SER A 318 -8.44 6.76 -14.84
C SER A 318 -8.69 5.36 -14.23
N TRP A 319 -7.95 4.34 -14.67
CA TRP A 319 -8.18 2.93 -14.38
C TRP A 319 -6.87 2.40 -13.78
N GLU A 320 -6.95 1.88 -12.56
CA GLU A 320 -5.84 1.15 -11.94
C GLU A 320 -5.52 -0.05 -12.84
N TRP A 321 -4.30 -0.10 -13.39
CA TRP A 321 -3.79 -1.40 -13.80
C TRP A 321 -3.70 -2.24 -12.54
N LYS A 322 -4.26 -3.45 -12.57
CA LYS A 322 -4.48 -4.32 -11.41
C LYS A 322 -3.21 -4.68 -10.61
N ASN A 323 -2.04 -4.20 -11.07
CA ASN A 323 -0.71 -4.53 -10.59
C ASN A 323 0.27 -3.34 -10.82
N THR A 324 0.23 -2.24 -10.05
CA THR A 324 1.28 -1.20 -10.13
C THR A 324 1.82 -0.66 -8.80
N ASN A 325 3.12 -0.91 -8.60
CA ASN A 325 4.20 -0.14 -7.93
C ASN A 325 4.11 0.30 -6.44
N GLU A 326 4.84 -0.43 -5.60
CA GLU A 326 5.09 -0.13 -4.18
C GLU A 326 6.35 0.74 -3.91
N ALA A 327 7.25 0.94 -4.88
CA ALA A 327 8.60 1.46 -4.61
C ALA A 327 8.63 2.92 -4.11
N TYR A 328 7.89 3.84 -4.74
CA TYR A 328 7.74 5.23 -4.24
C TYR A 328 6.99 5.30 -2.92
N GLN A 329 6.09 4.33 -2.69
CA GLN A 329 5.30 4.28 -1.47
C GLN A 329 6.17 3.92 -0.27
N ILE A 330 7.16 3.04 -0.43
CA ILE A 330 8.08 2.63 0.66
C ILE A 330 8.84 3.83 1.22
N GLY A 331 9.41 4.70 0.36
CA GLY A 331 10.11 5.91 0.82
C GLY A 331 9.20 6.86 1.62
N ALA A 332 7.98 7.08 1.14
CA ALA A 332 6.97 7.88 1.84
C ALA A 332 6.53 7.23 3.16
N PHE A 333 6.39 5.90 3.22
CA PHE A 333 6.08 5.18 4.46
C PHE A 333 7.22 5.27 5.47
N ILE A 334 8.47 5.16 5.04
CA ILE A 334 9.63 5.35 5.92
C ILE A 334 9.63 6.79 6.48
N ALA A 335 9.44 7.80 5.63
CA ALA A 335 9.34 9.18 6.08
C ALA A 335 8.19 9.38 7.08
N LEU A 336 7.05 8.75 6.85
CA LEU A 336 5.89 8.80 7.74
C LEU A 336 6.16 8.10 9.08
N LEU A 337 6.87 6.96 9.10
CA LEU A 337 7.29 6.29 10.34
C LEU A 337 8.27 7.18 11.14
N CYS A 338 9.22 7.82 10.47
CA CYS A 338 10.12 8.79 11.09
C CYS A 338 9.34 9.98 11.68
N LEU A 339 8.40 10.54 10.93
CA LEU A 339 7.52 11.62 11.39
C LEU A 339 6.71 11.20 12.61
N LEU A 340 6.15 9.99 12.60
CA LEU A 340 5.35 9.45 13.69
C LEU A 340 6.19 9.23 14.96
N SER A 341 7.42 8.73 14.81
CA SER A 341 8.39 8.59 15.91
C SER A 341 8.73 9.94 16.54
N PHE A 342 9.08 10.91 15.69
CA PHE A 342 9.37 12.28 16.12
C PHE A 342 8.18 12.91 16.82
N TRP A 343 6.99 12.80 16.24
CA TRP A 343 5.74 13.32 16.79
C TRP A 343 5.42 12.71 18.15
N ALA A 344 5.51 11.38 18.28
CA ALA A 344 5.26 10.67 19.53
C ALA A 344 6.23 11.12 20.63
N GLY A 345 7.53 11.23 20.31
CA GLY A 345 8.55 11.73 21.23
C GLY A 345 8.30 13.19 21.64
N TRP A 346 8.04 14.08 20.68
CA TRP A 346 7.70 15.47 20.95
C TRP A 346 6.49 15.60 21.88
N ARG A 347 5.43 14.83 21.62
CA ARG A 347 4.20 14.86 22.44
C ARG A 347 4.36 14.20 23.78
N PHE A 348 5.18 13.17 23.88
CA PHE A 348 5.57 12.55 25.14
C PHE A 348 6.17 13.58 26.11
N TRP A 349 7.13 14.38 25.65
CA TRP A 349 7.82 15.38 26.47
C TRP A 349 6.97 16.62 26.78
N THR A 350 6.08 17.02 25.88
CA THR A 350 5.28 18.25 26.04
C THR A 350 3.97 18.05 26.81
N THR A 351 3.53 16.81 26.99
CA THR A 351 2.29 16.49 27.69
C THR A 351 2.53 16.25 29.18
N ILE A 352 1.61 16.71 30.03
CA ILE A 352 1.75 16.59 31.50
C ILE A 352 1.17 15.26 32.02
N SER A 353 0.00 14.87 31.52
CA SER A 353 -0.70 13.68 32.01
C SER A 353 -0.02 12.39 31.53
N PRO A 354 0.33 11.45 32.44
CA PRO A 354 0.90 10.16 32.05
C PRO A 354 -0.09 9.32 31.25
N TYR A 355 -1.40 9.47 31.49
CA TYR A 355 -2.45 8.81 30.70
C TYR A 355 -2.38 9.24 29.23
N VAL A 356 -2.29 10.55 28.98
CA VAL A 356 -2.23 11.09 27.63
C VAL A 356 -0.91 10.74 26.95
N ARG A 357 0.21 10.70 27.68
CA ARG A 357 1.50 10.22 27.15
C ARG A 357 1.39 8.78 26.65
N ARG A 358 0.83 7.88 27.46
CA ARG A 358 0.63 6.47 27.08
C ARG A 358 -0.32 6.34 25.89
N ALA A 359 -1.39 7.15 25.84
CA ALA A 359 -2.30 7.18 24.71
C ALA A 359 -1.62 7.64 23.42
N VAL A 360 -0.72 8.63 23.48
CA VAL A 360 0.10 9.06 22.32
C VAL A 360 1.03 7.94 21.85
N LEU A 361 1.68 7.22 22.78
CA LEU A 361 2.54 6.08 22.44
C LEU A 361 1.74 4.94 21.81
N LEU A 362 0.61 4.56 22.40
CA LEU A 362 -0.30 3.55 21.87
C LEU A 362 -0.82 3.94 20.48
N GLN A 363 -1.15 5.22 20.29
CA GLN A 363 -1.55 5.74 19.00
C GLN A 363 -0.44 5.58 17.95
N ALA A 364 0.80 5.93 18.30
CA ALA A 364 1.94 5.80 17.42
C ALA A 364 2.24 4.33 17.08
N GLU A 365 2.09 3.43 18.04
CA GLU A 365 2.24 1.99 17.83
C GLU A 365 1.20 1.44 16.83
N ILE A 366 -0.09 1.72 17.05
CA ILE A 366 -1.18 1.25 16.18
C ILE A 366 -0.99 1.75 14.74
N LEU A 367 -0.65 3.03 14.55
CA LEU A 367 -0.41 3.59 13.22
C LEU A 367 0.86 3.04 12.57
N SER A 368 1.93 2.81 13.35
CA SER A 368 3.16 2.18 12.85
C SER A 368 2.88 0.76 12.35
N LEU A 369 2.11 -0.02 13.12
CA LEU A 369 1.70 -1.37 12.73
C LEU A 369 0.83 -1.35 11.47
N TRP A 370 0.00 -0.31 11.26
CA TRP A 370 -0.79 -0.18 10.04
C TRP A 370 0.07 0.09 8.81
N ILE A 371 1.02 1.00 8.95
CA ILE A 371 2.00 1.29 7.89
C ILE A 371 2.81 0.02 7.59
N LEU A 372 3.27 -0.70 8.61
CA LEU A 372 4.02 -1.94 8.42
C LEU A 372 3.17 -3.01 7.72
N ALA A 373 1.93 -3.22 8.17
CA ALA A 373 0.99 -4.13 7.53
C ALA A 373 0.77 -3.75 6.05
N ARG A 374 0.65 -2.45 5.74
CA ARG A 374 0.53 -1.96 4.36
C ARG A 374 1.76 -2.28 3.51
N ILE A 375 2.97 -2.10 4.06
CA ILE A 375 4.23 -2.38 3.37
C ILE A 375 4.37 -3.87 3.06
N ILE A 376 4.10 -4.74 4.03
CA ILE A 376 4.34 -6.18 3.88
C ILE A 376 3.18 -6.93 3.23
N LYS A 377 1.98 -6.33 3.13
CA LYS A 377 0.73 -6.98 2.71
C LYS A 377 0.88 -7.88 1.50
N HIS A 378 1.44 -7.38 0.39
CA HIS A 378 1.58 -8.18 -0.84
C HIS A 378 2.77 -9.14 -0.81
N SER A 379 3.53 -9.17 0.29
CA SER A 379 4.55 -10.21 0.55
C SER A 379 3.95 -11.40 1.31
N LEU A 380 2.72 -11.27 1.81
CA LEU A 380 2.07 -12.29 2.61
C LEU A 380 1.32 -13.28 1.71
N PRO A 381 1.42 -14.60 1.96
CA PRO A 381 0.73 -15.59 1.14
C PRO A 381 -0.76 -15.70 1.53
N GLY A 382 -1.64 -15.73 0.52
CA GLY A 382 -3.05 -16.13 0.61
C GLY A 382 -3.83 -15.56 1.81
N VAL A 383 -4.05 -16.40 2.83
CA VAL A 383 -4.82 -16.08 4.04
C VAL A 383 -4.24 -14.86 4.78
N TYR A 384 -2.92 -14.78 4.89
CA TYR A 384 -2.25 -13.70 5.64
C TYR A 384 -2.39 -12.34 4.97
N GLU A 385 -2.49 -12.30 3.63
CA GLU A 385 -2.81 -11.08 2.90
C GLU A 385 -4.21 -10.56 3.27
N ARG A 386 -5.21 -11.46 3.39
CA ARG A 386 -6.58 -11.09 3.80
C ARG A 386 -6.61 -10.54 5.23
N TYR A 387 -5.87 -11.13 6.15
CA TYR A 387 -5.74 -10.57 7.51
C TYR A 387 -5.06 -9.19 7.52
N ALA A 388 -4.12 -8.94 6.61
CA ALA A 388 -3.55 -7.60 6.44
C ALA A 388 -4.59 -6.59 5.90
N TRP A 389 -5.53 -7.01 5.04
CA TRP A 389 -6.70 -6.19 4.68
C TRP A 389 -7.58 -5.89 5.90
N TYR A 390 -7.91 -6.90 6.71
CA TYR A 390 -8.75 -6.76 7.90
C TYR A 390 -8.14 -5.84 8.94
N TYR A 391 -6.81 -5.84 9.06
CA TYR A 391 -6.12 -4.93 9.96
C TYR A 391 -6.39 -3.45 9.64
N TYR A 392 -6.76 -3.07 8.42
CA TYR A 392 -6.98 -1.65 8.08
C TYR A 392 -8.13 -1.01 8.86
N TYR A 393 -9.04 -1.81 9.37
CA TYR A 393 -10.17 -1.34 10.17
C TYR A 393 -9.74 -1.10 11.63
N VAL A 394 -8.74 -1.83 12.15
CA VAL A 394 -8.30 -1.69 13.55
C VAL A 394 -7.86 -0.25 13.88
N PRO A 395 -6.93 0.39 13.14
CA PRO A 395 -6.45 1.74 13.43
C PRO A 395 -7.54 2.80 13.36
N ILE A 396 -8.52 2.66 12.44
CA ILE A 396 -9.55 3.69 12.25
C ILE A 396 -10.43 3.81 13.51
N TYR A 397 -11.01 2.69 13.95
CA TYR A 397 -11.91 2.70 15.11
C TYR A 397 -11.14 2.92 16.42
N SER A 398 -9.98 2.28 16.58
CA SER A 398 -9.16 2.39 17.80
C SER A 398 -8.62 3.81 18.00
N THR A 399 -8.18 4.49 16.94
CA THR A 399 -7.73 5.90 17.03
C THR A 399 -8.84 6.81 17.53
N LEU A 400 -10.03 6.74 16.94
CA LEU A 400 -11.16 7.54 17.39
C LEU A 400 -11.57 7.18 18.84
N THR A 401 -11.47 5.91 19.22
CA THR A 401 -11.75 5.46 20.58
C THR A 401 -10.73 6.03 21.57
N ILE A 402 -9.43 6.03 21.22
CA ILE A 402 -8.37 6.65 22.02
C ILE A 402 -8.66 8.14 22.18
N LEU A 403 -8.99 8.84 21.09
CA LEU A 403 -9.35 10.26 21.15
C LEU A 403 -10.55 10.51 22.07
N PHE A 404 -11.62 9.71 21.97
CA PHE A 404 -12.78 9.77 22.84
C PHE A 404 -12.39 9.65 24.32
N LEU A 405 -11.55 8.66 24.65
CA LEU A 405 -11.11 8.42 26.03
C LEU A 405 -10.16 9.50 26.54
N VAL A 406 -9.25 9.99 25.70
CA VAL A 406 -8.28 11.05 26.04
C VAL A 406 -8.97 12.39 26.27
N ILE A 407 -9.94 12.74 25.42
CA ILE A 407 -10.75 13.95 25.60
C ILE A 407 -11.53 13.84 26.91
N ALA A 408 -12.19 12.70 27.16
CA ALA A 408 -12.91 12.48 28.41
C ALA A 408 -11.99 12.58 29.64
N HIS A 409 -10.80 11.98 29.60
CA HIS A 409 -9.82 12.07 30.68
C HIS A 409 -9.32 13.51 30.90
N SER A 410 -9.15 14.26 29.81
CA SER A 410 -8.68 15.66 29.85
C SER A 410 -9.79 16.64 30.26
N SER A 411 -11.02 16.15 30.37
CA SER A 411 -12.20 16.96 30.67
C SER A 411 -12.41 17.16 32.16
N ARG A 412 -12.71 18.41 32.56
CA ARG A 412 -13.02 18.72 33.98
C ARG A 412 -14.39 18.23 34.41
N ARG A 413 -15.35 18.17 33.48
CA ARG A 413 -16.71 17.69 33.70
C ARG A 413 -17.11 16.81 32.54
N LEU A 414 -17.76 15.70 32.85
CA LEU A 414 -18.25 14.74 31.87
C LEU A 414 -19.79 14.84 31.76
N PRO A 415 -20.36 14.48 30.60
CA PRO A 415 -21.79 14.31 30.48
C PRO A 415 -22.32 13.23 31.44
N PRO A 416 -23.57 13.35 31.95
CA PRO A 416 -24.16 12.34 32.85
C PRO A 416 -24.18 10.93 32.25
N THR A 417 -24.40 10.84 30.94
CA THR A 417 -24.48 9.58 30.16
C THR A 417 -23.12 9.02 29.76
N TYR A 418 -22.00 9.64 30.16
CA TYR A 418 -20.67 9.22 29.71
C TYR A 418 -20.34 7.76 30.03
N ARG A 419 -20.74 7.24 31.20
CA ARG A 419 -20.42 5.86 31.60
C ARG A 419 -21.09 4.83 30.70
N SER A 420 -22.38 5.01 30.41
CA SER A 420 -23.12 4.13 29.49
C SER A 420 -22.59 4.28 28.06
N LEU A 421 -22.34 5.52 27.62
CA LEU A 421 -21.79 5.79 26.29
C LEU A 421 -20.40 5.15 26.11
N ARG A 422 -19.50 5.28 27.09
CA ARG A 422 -18.18 4.64 27.08
C ARG A 422 -18.30 3.12 26.96
N THR A 423 -19.18 2.51 27.75
CA THR A 423 -19.40 1.05 27.74
C THR A 423 -19.91 0.61 26.38
N PHE A 424 -20.89 1.32 25.83
CA PHE A 424 -21.44 1.07 24.50
C PHE A 424 -20.37 1.16 23.41
N ILE A 425 -19.57 2.23 23.37
CA ILE A 425 -18.51 2.42 22.36
C ILE A 425 -17.45 1.31 22.44
N VAL A 426 -17.01 0.94 23.64
CA VAL A 426 -16.00 -0.14 23.79
C VAL A 426 -16.58 -1.50 23.40
N ALA A 427 -17.83 -1.79 23.80
CA ALA A 427 -18.50 -3.03 23.42
C ALA A 427 -18.73 -3.10 21.90
N LEU A 428 -19.22 -2.02 21.29
CA LEU A 428 -19.42 -1.92 19.84
C LEU A 428 -18.10 -2.13 19.09
N GLY A 429 -17.02 -1.47 19.52
CA GLY A 429 -15.69 -1.68 18.96
C GLY A 429 -15.24 -3.14 19.04
N THR A 430 -15.47 -3.81 20.17
CA THR A 430 -15.11 -5.22 20.34
C THR A 430 -15.89 -6.12 19.37
N VAL A 431 -17.21 -5.91 19.24
CA VAL A 431 -18.05 -6.66 18.29
C VAL A 431 -17.62 -6.41 16.84
N LEU A 432 -17.29 -5.17 16.49
CA LEU A 432 -16.80 -4.83 15.15
C LEU A 432 -15.47 -5.51 14.84
N MET A 433 -14.53 -5.56 15.79
CA MET A 433 -13.25 -6.24 15.57
C MET A 433 -13.43 -7.74 15.40
N LEU A 434 -14.32 -8.37 16.17
CA LEU A 434 -14.69 -9.76 15.97
C LEU A 434 -15.24 -9.96 14.55
N MET A 435 -16.25 -9.19 14.15
CA MET A 435 -16.84 -9.24 12.80
C MET A 435 -15.80 -9.03 11.69
N VAL A 436 -14.84 -8.12 11.88
CA VAL A 436 -13.78 -7.85 10.90
C VAL A 436 -12.86 -9.08 10.75
N PHE A 437 -12.38 -9.64 11.86
CA PHE A 437 -11.44 -10.77 11.83
C PHE A 437 -12.10 -12.13 11.56
N THR A 438 -13.42 -12.25 11.76
CA THR A 438 -14.20 -13.44 11.38
C THR A 438 -14.81 -13.33 9.98
N ASN A 439 -14.43 -12.32 9.19
CA ASN A 439 -15.06 -12.07 7.90
C ASN A 439 -14.98 -13.25 6.91
N ASP A 440 -13.95 -14.10 7.00
CA ASP A 440 -13.84 -15.32 6.19
C ASP A 440 -15.00 -16.31 6.45
N PHE A 441 -15.71 -16.23 7.58
CA PHE A 441 -16.84 -17.12 7.89
C PHE A 441 -18.19 -16.61 7.35
N HIS A 442 -18.38 -15.29 7.30
CA HIS A 442 -19.70 -14.69 7.05
C HIS A 442 -19.75 -13.70 5.88
N HIS A 443 -18.59 -13.25 5.38
CA HIS A 443 -18.45 -12.35 4.22
C HIS A 443 -19.34 -11.10 4.28
N LEU A 444 -19.51 -10.54 5.49
CA LEU A 444 -20.37 -9.37 5.73
C LEU A 444 -19.61 -8.07 5.48
N LEU A 445 -18.30 -8.05 5.71
CA LEU A 445 -17.45 -6.87 5.54
C LEU A 445 -16.94 -6.80 4.09
N LEU A 446 -16.15 -7.80 3.69
CA LEU A 446 -15.55 -7.89 2.36
C LEU A 446 -15.91 -9.24 1.73
N ARG A 447 -16.32 -9.21 0.48
CA ARG A 447 -16.60 -10.39 -0.33
C ARG A 447 -15.49 -10.52 -1.37
N PHE A 448 -14.66 -11.55 -1.23
CA PHE A 448 -13.59 -11.88 -2.17
C PHE A 448 -14.09 -12.92 -3.17
N GLY A 449 -13.90 -12.70 -4.47
CA GLY A 449 -14.22 -13.70 -5.48
C GLY A 449 -13.28 -14.91 -5.43
N TRP A 450 -13.82 -16.13 -5.38
CA TRP A 450 -13.08 -17.41 -5.47
C TRP A 450 -12.02 -17.66 -4.38
N GLY A 451 -12.12 -17.03 -3.21
CA GLY A 451 -11.22 -17.29 -2.06
C GLY A 451 -9.81 -16.68 -2.18
N GLU A 452 -9.51 -16.00 -3.28
CA GLU A 452 -8.28 -15.23 -3.48
C GLU A 452 -8.54 -13.73 -3.22
N SER A 453 -7.56 -13.06 -2.60
CA SER A 453 -7.51 -11.59 -2.45
C SER A 453 -7.25 -10.94 -3.83
N ARG A 454 -8.19 -11.11 -4.78
CA ARG A 454 -8.13 -10.38 -6.05
C ARG A 454 -8.63 -8.95 -5.82
N VAL A 455 -8.10 -8.00 -6.61
CA VAL A 455 -8.45 -6.57 -6.57
C VAL A 455 -9.96 -6.31 -6.79
N ASP A 456 -10.70 -7.31 -7.29
CA ASP A 456 -12.15 -7.27 -7.41
C ASP A 456 -12.81 -7.86 -6.16
N TYR A 457 -12.95 -7.02 -5.13
CA TYR A 457 -13.73 -7.31 -3.94
C TYR A 457 -14.97 -6.39 -3.87
N GLU A 458 -16.02 -6.90 -3.23
CA GLU A 458 -17.26 -6.15 -3.01
C GLU A 458 -17.45 -5.81 -1.53
N TYR A 459 -18.09 -4.67 -1.28
CA TYR A 459 -18.46 -4.23 0.06
C TYR A 459 -19.78 -4.88 0.48
N GLY A 460 -19.75 -5.67 1.56
CA GLY A 460 -20.95 -6.24 2.14
C GLY A 460 -21.67 -5.28 3.09
N PRO A 461 -22.85 -5.65 3.64
CA PRO A 461 -23.62 -4.80 4.56
C PRO A 461 -22.84 -4.45 5.85
N GLY A 462 -21.98 -5.34 6.33
CA GLY A 462 -21.11 -5.13 7.49
C GLY A 462 -20.09 -4.01 7.28
N TYR A 463 -19.64 -3.76 6.04
CA TYR A 463 -18.78 -2.62 5.71
C TYR A 463 -19.48 -1.29 6.02
N TYR A 464 -20.72 -1.14 5.56
CA TYR A 464 -21.50 0.07 5.81
C TYR A 464 -21.84 0.22 7.30
N PHE A 465 -22.17 -0.88 7.97
CA PHE A 465 -22.39 -0.89 9.43
C PHE A 465 -21.14 -0.46 10.21
N TYR A 466 -19.96 -0.90 9.79
CA TYR A 466 -18.69 -0.48 10.37
C TYR A 466 -18.49 1.04 10.27
N TYR A 467 -18.64 1.63 9.07
CA TYR A 467 -18.48 3.07 8.88
C TYR A 467 -19.57 3.90 9.55
N LEU A 468 -20.80 3.39 9.63
CA LEU A 468 -21.86 3.99 10.45
C LEU A 468 -21.46 4.03 11.93
N SER A 469 -20.83 2.97 12.43
CA SER A 469 -20.34 2.89 13.81
C SER A 469 -19.20 3.87 14.07
N VAL A 470 -18.31 4.09 13.09
CA VAL A 470 -17.27 5.14 13.14
C VAL A 470 -17.92 6.53 13.22
N LEU A 471 -19.00 6.78 12.46
CA LEU A 471 -19.75 8.04 12.52
C LEU A 471 -20.39 8.26 13.91
N ILE A 472 -21.01 7.23 14.49
CA ILE A 472 -21.57 7.28 15.85
C ILE A 472 -20.48 7.61 16.88
N LEU A 473 -19.30 6.99 16.76
CA LEU A 473 -18.16 7.26 17.63
C LEU A 473 -17.67 8.71 17.47
N PHE A 474 -17.62 9.24 16.26
CA PHE A 474 -17.27 10.64 16.04
C PHE A 474 -18.29 11.61 16.67
N VAL A 475 -19.59 11.36 16.50
CA VAL A 475 -20.63 12.15 17.18
C VAL A 475 -20.47 12.09 18.69
N SER A 476 -20.10 10.94 19.23
CA SER A 476 -19.81 10.75 20.66
C SER A 476 -18.60 11.56 21.13
N ILE A 477 -17.54 11.65 20.31
CA ILE A 477 -16.38 12.53 20.55
C ILE A 477 -16.82 13.99 20.61
N LEU A 478 -17.60 14.45 19.62
CA LEU A 478 -18.10 15.82 19.59
C LEU A 478 -18.97 16.14 20.81
N TYR A 479 -19.84 15.21 21.21
CA TYR A 479 -20.69 15.36 22.38
C TYR A 479 -19.88 15.57 23.67
N VAL A 480 -18.89 14.71 23.92
CA VAL A 480 -18.01 14.84 25.11
C VAL A 480 -17.15 16.10 25.03
N ALA A 481 -16.59 16.39 23.85
CA ALA A 481 -15.77 17.58 23.62
C ALA A 481 -16.55 18.88 23.90
N LEU A 482 -17.75 19.00 23.35
CA LEU A 482 -18.64 20.16 23.52
C LEU A 482 -19.07 20.37 24.96
N TRP A 483 -19.34 19.27 25.69
CA TRP A 483 -19.76 19.34 27.08
C TRP A 483 -18.66 19.89 27.97
N SER A 484 -17.43 19.46 27.72
CA SER A 484 -16.25 19.82 28.50
C SER A 484 -15.69 21.19 28.14
N PHE A 485 -15.79 21.58 26.86
CA PHE A 485 -15.14 22.78 26.35
C PHE A 485 -15.84 24.07 26.80
N LYS A 486 -15.08 24.94 27.48
CA LYS A 486 -15.53 26.26 27.96
C LYS A 486 -15.19 27.42 27.02
N GLY A 487 -14.46 27.16 25.94
CA GLY A 487 -14.11 28.16 24.93
C GLY A 487 -15.23 28.37 23.91
N ASN A 488 -14.89 28.96 22.77
CA ASN A 488 -15.85 29.15 21.70
C ASN A 488 -16.23 27.80 21.04
N ARG A 489 -17.42 27.29 21.39
CA ARG A 489 -17.94 26.01 20.90
C ARG A 489 -18.12 25.96 19.39
N THR A 490 -18.43 27.08 18.73
CA THR A 490 -18.55 27.11 17.26
C THR A 490 -17.20 26.92 16.59
N ARG A 491 -16.11 27.46 17.15
CA ARG A 491 -14.75 27.19 16.65
C ARG A 491 -14.33 25.75 16.84
N LEU A 492 -14.68 25.13 17.97
CA LEU A 492 -14.43 23.71 18.21
C LEU A 492 -15.18 22.83 17.19
N LEU A 493 -16.47 23.10 17.01
CA LEU A 493 -17.31 22.39 16.03
C LEU A 493 -16.82 22.58 14.61
N ALA A 494 -16.47 23.81 14.22
CA ALA A 494 -15.93 24.08 12.89
C ALA A 494 -14.61 23.32 12.67
N ALA A 495 -13.71 23.36 13.64
CA ALA A 495 -12.39 22.74 13.50
C ALA A 495 -12.48 21.20 13.42
N LEU A 496 -13.16 20.55 14.37
CA LEU A 496 -13.33 19.09 14.35
C LEU A 496 -14.26 18.63 13.22
N GLY A 497 -15.29 19.43 12.92
CA GLY A 497 -16.26 19.16 11.87
C GLY A 497 -15.66 19.22 10.48
N VAL A 498 -14.85 20.24 10.16
CA VAL A 498 -14.16 20.34 8.86
C VAL A 498 -13.21 19.17 8.67
N LEU A 499 -12.42 18.85 9.71
CA LEU A 499 -11.51 17.73 9.66
C LEU A 499 -12.29 16.43 9.38
N PHE A 500 -13.32 16.13 10.16
CA PHE A 500 -14.10 14.92 9.95
C PHE A 500 -14.88 14.89 8.63
N ALA A 501 -15.42 16.02 8.18
CA ALA A 501 -16.09 16.12 6.88
C ALA A 501 -15.12 15.77 5.74
N PHE A 502 -13.86 16.20 5.83
CA PHE A 502 -12.82 15.77 4.89
C PHE A 502 -12.62 14.24 4.93
N ALA A 503 -12.49 13.64 6.12
CA ALA A 503 -12.33 12.19 6.23
C ALA A 503 -13.51 11.40 5.67
N VAL A 504 -14.75 11.82 5.95
CA VAL A 504 -15.96 11.18 5.40
C VAL A 504 -16.00 11.32 3.89
N THR A 505 -15.75 12.53 3.37
CA THR A 505 -15.75 12.79 1.92
C THR A 505 -14.68 11.95 1.22
N TYR A 506 -13.47 11.89 1.78
CA TYR A 506 -12.39 11.04 1.27
C TYR A 506 -12.79 9.55 1.31
N SER A 507 -13.34 9.07 2.41
CA SER A 507 -13.78 7.67 2.57
C SER A 507 -14.85 7.28 1.56
N LEU A 508 -15.84 8.16 1.35
CA LEU A 508 -16.91 7.96 0.39
C LEU A 508 -16.37 7.99 -1.04
N ALA A 509 -15.53 8.96 -1.39
CA ALA A 509 -14.91 9.04 -2.70
C ALA A 509 -14.02 7.83 -2.98
N TYR A 510 -13.31 7.32 -1.98
CA TYR A 510 -12.53 6.08 -2.08
C TYR A 510 -13.45 4.86 -2.29
N THR A 511 -14.57 4.79 -1.56
CA THR A 511 -15.58 3.72 -1.69
C THR A 511 -16.25 3.73 -3.06
N PHE A 512 -16.60 4.91 -3.58
CA PHE A 512 -17.16 5.12 -4.93
C PHE A 512 -16.11 5.03 -6.05
N ARG A 513 -14.87 4.64 -5.72
CA ARG A 513 -13.79 4.43 -6.69
C ARG A 513 -13.47 5.67 -7.53
N VAL A 514 -13.58 6.88 -6.95
CA VAL A 514 -13.22 8.13 -7.63
C VAL A 514 -11.72 8.11 -8.01
N PRO A 515 -11.35 8.27 -9.29
CA PRO A 515 -9.98 8.03 -9.77
C PRO A 515 -8.90 8.85 -9.06
N LEU A 516 -9.13 10.15 -8.87
CA LEU A 516 -8.17 11.03 -8.20
C LEU A 516 -7.89 10.60 -6.75
N VAL A 517 -8.92 10.07 -6.07
CA VAL A 517 -8.82 9.62 -4.68
C VAL A 517 -8.20 8.22 -4.60
N ARG A 518 -8.53 7.31 -5.53
CA ARG A 518 -7.93 5.98 -5.59
C ARG A 518 -6.44 6.01 -5.96
N ALA A 519 -6.00 7.04 -6.68
CA ALA A 519 -4.58 7.29 -6.93
C ALA A 519 -3.77 7.67 -5.68
N THR A 520 -4.43 8.05 -4.58
CA THR A 520 -3.74 8.36 -3.31
C THR A 520 -3.58 7.11 -2.44
N GLU A 521 -2.51 7.06 -1.64
CA GLU A 521 -2.31 5.99 -0.66
C GLU A 521 -3.13 6.24 0.61
N ASN A 522 -4.22 5.48 0.76
CA ASN A 522 -5.19 5.67 1.83
C ASN A 522 -4.58 5.62 3.23
N VAL A 523 -3.68 4.67 3.51
CA VAL A 523 -3.02 4.55 4.82
C VAL A 523 -2.24 5.81 5.17
N GLN A 524 -1.55 6.41 4.20
CA GLN A 524 -0.80 7.65 4.42
C GLN A 524 -1.74 8.81 4.75
N ILE A 525 -2.82 8.96 3.97
CA ILE A 525 -3.82 10.02 4.17
C ILE A 525 -4.46 9.89 5.57
N TYR A 526 -4.88 8.70 5.97
CA TYR A 526 -5.46 8.48 7.30
C TYR A 526 -4.46 8.72 8.44
N CYS A 527 -3.20 8.32 8.29
CA CYS A 527 -2.19 8.57 9.32
C CYS A 527 -1.96 10.09 9.50
N ILE A 528 -1.80 10.84 8.41
CA ILE A 528 -1.68 12.31 8.45
C ILE A 528 -2.92 12.94 9.07
N PHE A 529 -4.10 12.48 8.66
CA PHE A 529 -5.38 12.91 9.20
C PHE A 529 -5.46 12.72 10.74
N PHE A 530 -5.07 11.54 11.24
CA PHE A 530 -5.08 11.27 12.67
C PHE A 530 -4.06 12.09 13.44
N LEU A 531 -2.87 12.32 12.89
CA LEU A 531 -1.90 13.25 13.46
C LEU A 531 -2.46 14.67 13.54
N LEU A 532 -3.09 15.15 12.48
CA LEU A 532 -3.76 16.47 12.45
C LEU A 532 -4.90 16.55 13.48
N ALA A 533 -5.67 15.48 13.67
CA ALA A 533 -6.73 15.43 14.67
C ALA A 533 -6.16 15.61 16.09
N TRP A 534 -5.11 14.85 16.44
CA TRP A 534 -4.43 15.02 17.71
C TRP A 534 -3.86 16.43 17.89
N GLU A 535 -3.16 16.93 16.87
CA GLU A 535 -2.58 18.28 16.88
C GLU A 535 -3.63 19.36 17.08
N LEU A 536 -4.78 19.22 16.44
CA LEU A 536 -5.90 20.14 16.57
C LEU A 536 -6.47 20.14 17.99
N LEU A 537 -6.61 18.97 18.62
CA LEU A 537 -7.09 18.86 20.00
C LEU A 537 -6.14 19.51 21.01
N PHE A 538 -4.85 19.36 20.78
CA PHE A 538 -3.81 20.03 21.54
C PHE A 538 -3.81 21.55 21.31
N PHE A 539 -3.93 21.99 20.06
CA PHE A 539 -3.92 23.39 19.67
C PHE A 539 -5.12 24.17 20.21
N ILE A 540 -6.31 23.57 20.15
CA ILE A 540 -7.56 24.15 20.72
C ILE A 540 -7.53 24.14 22.26
N GLY A 541 -6.63 23.36 22.86
CA GLY A 541 -6.49 23.23 24.32
C GLY A 541 -7.54 22.31 24.94
N LEU A 542 -8.18 21.44 24.14
CA LEU A 542 -9.06 20.39 24.67
C LEU A 542 -8.26 19.33 25.43
N ILE A 543 -7.03 19.07 24.99
CA ILE A 543 -6.02 18.30 25.72
C ILE A 543 -4.98 19.28 26.29
N PRO A 544 -4.85 19.41 27.62
CA PRO A 544 -3.90 20.32 28.24
C PRO A 544 -2.44 20.02 27.86
N GLN A 545 -1.68 21.07 27.57
CA GLN A 545 -0.25 20.98 27.26
C GLN A 545 0.60 21.75 28.26
N ASN A 546 1.87 21.33 28.41
CA ASN A 546 2.84 22.04 29.24
C ASN A 546 3.39 23.32 28.55
N ARG A 547 2.52 24.25 28.14
CA ARG A 547 2.91 25.48 27.43
C ARG A 547 2.33 26.73 28.11
N GLY A 548 3.12 27.80 28.16
CA GLY A 548 2.65 29.11 28.61
C GLY A 548 2.76 29.39 30.11
N TYR A 549 3.38 28.50 30.91
CA TYR A 549 3.61 28.74 32.35
C TYR A 549 4.37 30.04 32.60
N THR A 550 5.37 30.36 31.79
CA THR A 550 6.08 31.65 31.87
C THR A 550 5.16 32.85 31.72
N ARG A 551 4.23 32.82 30.75
CA ARG A 551 3.25 33.88 30.52
C ARG A 551 2.20 33.94 31.63
N PHE A 552 1.79 32.79 32.16
CA PHE A 552 0.89 32.71 33.31
C PHE A 552 1.54 33.31 34.56
N PHE A 553 2.75 32.89 34.91
CA PHE A 553 3.49 33.43 36.07
C PHE A 553 3.78 34.93 35.91
N LYS A 554 4.11 35.41 34.71
CA LYS A 554 4.29 36.84 34.44
C LYS A 554 3.03 37.69 34.59
N LYS A 555 1.84 37.11 34.37
CA LYS A 555 0.55 37.83 34.40
C LYS A 555 -0.29 37.56 35.64
N SER A 556 0.05 36.53 36.41
CA SER A 556 -0.69 36.15 37.60
C SER A 556 -0.31 37.06 38.76
N THR A 557 -1.32 37.59 39.44
CA THR A 557 -1.17 38.36 40.68
C THR A 557 -1.12 37.48 41.93
N LEU A 558 -1.35 36.17 41.77
CA LEU A 558 -1.28 35.20 42.87
C LEU A 558 0.17 35.02 43.32
N PRO A 559 0.48 35.05 44.63
CA PRO A 559 1.83 34.85 45.13
C PRO A 559 2.25 33.38 45.02
N MET A 560 2.91 33.01 43.91
CA MET A 560 3.30 31.65 43.61
C MET A 560 4.77 31.58 43.19
N GLU A 561 5.47 30.54 43.64
CA GLU A 561 6.79 30.18 43.15
C GLU A 561 6.89 28.68 42.86
N ILE A 562 7.65 28.33 41.81
CA ILE A 562 8.06 26.95 41.54
C ILE A 562 9.54 26.87 41.83
N VAL A 563 9.90 26.01 42.79
CA VAL A 563 11.28 25.76 43.20
C VAL A 563 11.78 24.44 42.64
N ASP A 564 13.09 24.33 42.41
CA ASP A 564 13.71 23.05 42.06
C ASP A 564 13.95 22.15 43.29
N ARG A 565 14.56 20.98 43.08
CA ARG A 565 14.87 20.02 44.16
C ARG A 565 15.79 20.59 45.24
N ASN A 566 16.52 21.66 44.94
CA ASN A 566 17.40 22.35 45.86
C ASN A 566 16.73 23.58 46.48
N TRP A 567 15.40 23.70 46.36
CA TRP A 567 14.59 24.84 46.81
C TRP A 567 14.97 26.18 46.16
N LYS A 568 15.63 26.16 45.00
CA LYS A 568 15.95 27.38 44.26
C LYS A 568 14.76 27.78 43.38
N PRO A 569 14.23 29.01 43.48
CA PRO A 569 13.14 29.45 42.63
C PRO A 569 13.54 29.42 41.15
N ARG A 570 12.70 28.79 40.31
CA ARG A 570 12.84 28.75 38.85
C ARG A 570 11.79 29.61 38.16
N TYR A 571 10.61 29.73 38.75
CA TYR A 571 9.54 30.62 38.30
C TYR A 571 8.92 31.31 39.49
N VAL A 572 8.76 32.63 39.42
CA VAL A 572 8.17 33.47 40.47
C VAL A 572 7.18 34.42 39.81
N THR A 573 6.05 34.64 40.44
CA THR A 573 5.05 35.63 40.03
C THR A 573 5.53 37.06 40.30
N SER A 574 4.91 38.05 39.66
CA SER A 574 5.27 39.47 39.88
C SER A 574 5.07 39.92 41.33
N THR A 575 4.15 39.27 42.04
CA THR A 575 3.97 39.37 43.50
C THR A 575 4.63 38.15 44.13
N PRO A 576 5.82 38.25 44.74
CA PRO A 576 6.44 37.13 45.44
C PRO A 576 5.64 36.78 46.70
N PRO A 577 5.56 35.48 47.09
CA PRO A 577 4.98 35.10 48.38
C PRO A 577 5.74 35.78 49.52
N LEU A 578 4.99 36.39 50.45
CA LEU A 578 5.54 37.09 51.60
C LEU A 578 6.46 36.13 52.39
N PRO A 579 7.66 36.55 52.79
CA PRO A 579 8.46 35.77 53.73
C PRO A 579 7.67 35.67 55.05
N GLY A 580 7.31 34.45 55.41
CA GLY A 580 6.69 34.13 56.70
C GLY A 580 7.71 33.97 57.81
#